data_AF-B6EL75-F1
#
_entry.id   AF-B6EL75-F1
#
_cell.length_a   1.000
_cell.length_b   1.000
_cell.length_c   1.000
_cell.angle_alpha   90.00
_cell.angle_beta   90.00
_cell.angle_gamma   90.00
#
_symmetry.space_group_name_H-M   'P 1'
#
loop_
_entity.id
_entity.type
_entity.pdbx_description
1 polymer ?
#
loop_
_entity_poly.entity_id
_entity_poly.type
_entity_poly.pdbx_seq_one_letter_code
_entity_poly.pdbx_strand_id
1 'polypeptide(L)' 'MVHISQIIPLINKRLRELQPQEALQFNTYKKDRAFIIYCIDATHYQILENGFKNASFIGNTESTKNRLRSL' A
#
# COMPACT_ATOMS: atom_id res chain seq x y z
N MET A 1 3.30 -4.77 16.48
CA MET A 1 2.27 -4.19 15.59
C MET A 1 2.62 -2.72 15.38
N VAL A 2 2.69 -2.26 14.13
CA VAL A 2 3.37 -1.01 13.74
C VAL A 2 2.34 0.08 13.41
N HIS A 3 2.58 1.32 13.83
CA HIS A 3 1.73 2.46 13.48
C HIS A 3 1.86 2.75 11.98
N ILE A 4 0.79 3.12 11.26
CA ILE A 4 0.84 3.25 9.79
C ILE A 4 1.94 4.20 9.30
N SER A 5 2.19 5.29 10.03
CA SER A 5 3.30 6.23 9.75
C SER A 5 4.69 5.59 9.81
N GLN A 6 4.89 4.55 10.61
CA GLN A 6 6.13 3.76 10.68
C GLN A 6 6.21 2.69 9.59
N ILE A 7 5.07 2.30 8.99
CA ILE A 7 5.02 1.33 7.88
C ILE A 7 5.33 2.02 6.54
N ILE A 8 5.05 3.32 6.39
CA ILE A 8 5.28 4.08 5.14
C ILE A 8 6.72 3.96 4.60
N PRO A 9 7.79 4.14 5.40
CA PRO A 9 9.16 3.95 4.92
C PRO A 9 9.43 2.52 4.45
N LEU A 10 8.86 1.52 5.14
CA LEU A 10 8.98 0.11 4.81
C LEU A 10 8.29 -0.20 3.47
N ILE A 11 7.08 0.33 3.27
CA ILE A 11 6.33 0.22 2.02
C ILE A 11 7.10 0.86 0.88
N ASN A 12 7.66 2.06 1.08
CA ASN A 12 8.47 2.73 0.07
C ASN A 12 9.67 1.90 -0.39
N LYS A 13 10.34 1.21 0.55
CA LYS A 13 11.45 0.32 0.24
C LYS A 13 10.95 -0.88 -0.57
N ARG A 14 9.88 -1.53 -0.10
CA ARG A 14 9.34 -2.75 -0.72
C ARG A 14 8.66 -2.50 -2.07
N LEU A 15 8.05 -1.33 -2.28
CA LEU A 15 7.47 -0.92 -3.57
C LEU A 15 8.49 -0.95 -4.70
N ARG A 16 9.75 -0.58 -4.43
CA ARG A 16 10.83 -0.63 -5.45
C ARG A 16 11.30 -2.05 -5.76
N GLU A 17 11.02 -2.99 -4.86
CA GLU A 17 11.44 -4.39 -4.97
C GLU A 17 10.32 -5.26 -5.57
N LEU A 18 9.08 -4.75 -5.65
CA LEU A 18 7.93 -5.51 -6.12
C LEU A 18 7.99 -5.82 -7.61
N GLN A 19 7.82 -7.09 -7.94
CA GLN A 19 7.66 -7.52 -9.32
C GLN A 19 6.19 -7.39 -9.75
N PRO A 20 5.93 -7.22 -11.06
CA PRO A 20 4.58 -7.30 -11.60
C PRO A 20 3.88 -8.58 -11.14
N GLN A 21 2.59 -8.46 -10.80
CA GLN A 21 1.73 -9.51 -10.25
C GLN A 21 2.00 -9.94 -8.80
N GLU A 22 2.96 -9.32 -8.12
CA GLU A 22 3.14 -9.51 -6.68
C GLU A 22 2.25 -8.59 -5.85
N ALA A 23 1.94 -9.04 -4.63
CA ALA A 23 1.13 -8.31 -3.67
C ALA A 23 1.85 -8.19 -2.32
N LEU A 24 1.70 -7.05 -1.67
CA LEU A 24 2.07 -6.85 -0.27
C LEU A 24 0.85 -6.55 0.57
N GLN A 25 0.68 -7.31 1.63
CA GLN A 25 -0.33 -7.01 2.64
C GLN A 25 0.33 -6.41 3.88
N PHE A 26 -0.22 -5.28 4.32
CA PHE A 26 0.16 -4.65 5.58
C PHE A 26 -1.04 -4.61 6.51
N ASN A 27 -0.89 -5.25 7.67
CA ASN A 27 -1.87 -5.17 8.75
C ASN A 27 -1.43 -4.05 9.70
N THR A 28 -2.35 -3.14 10.02
CA THR A 28 -2.07 -2.08 10.99
C THR A 28 -2.35 -2.54 12.41
N TYR A 29 -2.05 -1.69 13.40
CA TYR A 29 -2.37 -1.95 14.81
C TYR A 29 -3.89 -2.14 15.04
N LYS A 30 -4.74 -1.44 14.27
CA LYS A 30 -6.19 -1.63 14.38
C LYS A 30 -6.55 -2.93 13.68
N LYS A 31 -7.13 -3.87 14.44
CA LYS A 31 -7.42 -5.24 14.02
C LYS A 31 -8.24 -5.32 12.72
N ASP A 32 -9.07 -4.31 12.48
CA ASP A 32 -9.95 -4.25 11.31
C ASP A 32 -9.36 -3.47 10.13
N ARG A 33 -8.12 -2.97 10.26
CA ARG A 33 -7.49 -2.10 9.25
C ARG A 33 -6.26 -2.75 8.64
N ALA A 34 -6.38 -3.05 7.36
CA ALA A 34 -5.30 -3.55 6.54
C ALA A 34 -5.31 -2.86 5.17
N PHE A 35 -4.21 -2.93 4.45
CA PHE A 35 -4.22 -2.59 3.03
C PHE A 35 -3.29 -3.51 2.26
N ILE A 36 -3.68 -3.77 1.02
CA ILE A 36 -2.94 -4.61 0.08
C ILE A 36 -2.45 -3.71 -1.05
N ILE A 37 -1.18 -3.83 -1.40
CA ILE A 37 -0.58 -3.14 -2.54
C ILE A 37 -0.23 -4.20 -3.58
N TYR A 38 -0.91 -4.16 -4.71
CA TYR A 38 -0.67 -5.03 -5.86
C TYR A 38 0.17 -4.28 -6.89
N CYS A 39 1.24 -4.88 -7.37
CA CYS A 39 1.96 -4.38 -8.54
C CYS A 39 1.25 -4.89 -9.79
N ILE A 40 0.60 -4.00 -10.54
CA ILE A 40 -0.10 -4.38 -11.78
C ILE A 40 0.95 -4.57 -12.88
N ASP A 41 1.84 -3.59 -13.01
CA ASP A 41 2.93 -3.55 -13.98
C ASP A 41 4.12 -2.77 -13.41
N ALA A 42 5.19 -2.63 -14.19
CA ALA A 42 6.42 -1.96 -13.74
C ALA A 42 6.23 -0.51 -13.26
N THR A 43 5.11 0.13 -13.62
CA THR A 43 4.81 1.54 -13.36
C THR A 43 3.56 1.76 -12.51
N HIS A 44 2.62 0.82 -12.46
CA HIS A 44 1.31 0.97 -11.83
C HIS A 44 1.12 0.01 -10.65
N TYR A 45 0.51 0.56 -9.60
CA TYR A 45 0.17 -0.15 -8.39
C TYR A 45 -1.31 0.05 -8.06
N GLN A 46 -1.93 -0.98 -7.51
CA GLN A 46 -3.26 -0.93 -6.94
C GLN A 46 -3.17 -1.02 -5.42
N ILE A 47 -3.80 -0.09 -4.72
CA ILE A 47 -3.98 -0.16 -3.27
C ILE A 47 -5.43 -0.57 -3.00
N LEU A 48 -5.61 -1.64 -2.23
CA LEU A 48 -6.89 -2.05 -1.68
C LEU A 48 -6.88 -1.76 -0.19
N GLU A 49 -7.66 -0.78 0.25
CA GLU A 49 -7.79 -0.42 1.66
C GLU A 49 -8.94 -1.22 2.27
N ASN A 50 -8.69 -1.98 3.35
CA ASN A 50 -9.72 -2.72 4.07
C ASN A 50 -9.89 -2.11 5.48
N GLY A 51 -11.11 -1.66 5.81
CA GLY A 51 -11.44 -1.04 7.11
C GLY A 51 -10.97 0.42 7.29
N PHE A 52 -10.42 1.04 6.25
CA PHE A 52 -10.31 2.49 6.14
C PHE A 52 -11.60 3.05 5.52
N LYS A 53 -11.60 3.29 4.20
CA LYS A 53 -12.78 3.72 3.44
C LYS A 53 -13.32 2.64 2.50
N ASN A 54 -12.80 1.41 2.57
CA ASN A 54 -13.04 0.34 1.59
C ASN A 54 -12.85 0.83 0.15
N ALA A 55 -11.81 1.65 -0.05
CA ALA A 55 -11.51 2.29 -1.32
C ALA A 55 -10.40 1.51 -2.03
N SER A 56 -10.60 1.28 -3.33
CA SER A 56 -9.53 0.88 -4.24
C SER A 56 -8.94 2.14 -4.88
N PHE A 57 -7.62 2.16 -5.01
CA PHE A 57 -6.89 3.22 -5.70
C PHE A 57 -5.91 2.59 -6.68
N ILE A 58 -5.81 3.13 -7.89
CA ILE A 58 -4.80 2.71 -8.88
C ILE A 58 -4.00 3.95 -9.26
N GLY A 59 -2.68 3.83 -9.27
CA GLY A 59 -1.83 4.93 -9.68
C GLY A 59 -0.38 4.50 -9.88
N ASN A 60 0.41 5.42 -10.40
CA ASN A 60 1.85 5.21 -10.54
C ASN A 60 2.55 5.23 -9.18
N THR A 61 3.87 4.95 -9.17
CA THR A 61 4.69 4.97 -7.94
C THR A 61 4.51 6.24 -7.11
N GLU A 62 4.44 7.42 -7.73
CA GLU A 62 4.36 8.70 -7.02
C GLU A 62 2.98 8.94 -6.42
N SER A 63 1.92 8.72 -7.20
CA SER A 63 0.54 8.83 -6.73
C SER A 63 0.22 7.83 -5.62
N THR A 64 0.75 6.60 -5.73
CA THR A 64 0.64 5.55 -4.71
C THR A 64 1.27 5.99 -3.39
N LYS A 65 2.47 6.59 -3.43
CA LYS A 65 3.15 7.13 -2.24
C LYS A 65 2.37 8.27 -1.60
N ASN A 66 1.84 9.18 -2.41
CA ASN A 66 1.03 10.29 -1.92
C ASN A 66 -0.26 9.80 -1.26
N ARG A 67 -0.93 8.81 -1.86
CA ARG A 67 -2.11 8.17 -1.26
C ARG A 67 -1.78 7.51 0.07
N LEU A 68 -0.68 6.75 0.16
CA LEU A 68 -0.25 6.10 1.40
C LEU A 68 0.10 7.07 2.53
N ARG A 69 0.55 8.29 2.22
CA ARG A 69 0.78 9.35 3.21
C ARG A 69 -0.51 9.95 3.76
N SER A 70 -1.62 9.82 3.03
CA SER A 70 -2.93 10.32 3.45
C SER A 70 -3.78 9.31 4.25
N LEU A 71 -3.26 8.08 4.42
CA LEU A 71 -3.88 6.99 5.19
C LEU A 71 -3.43 6.96 6.65
#